data_AF-A0AAD3RB60-F1
#
_entry.id   AF-A0AAD3RB60-F1
#
_cell.length_a   1.000
_cell.length_b   1.000
_cell.length_c   1.000
_cell.angle_alpha   90.00
_cell.angle_beta   90.00
_cell.angle_gamma   90.00
#
_symmetry.space_group_name_H-M   'P 1'
#
loop_
_entity.id
_entity.type
_entity.pdbx_description
1 polymer ?
#
loop_
_entity_poly.entity_id
_entity_poly.type
_entity_poly.pdbx_seq_one_letter_code
_entity_poly.pdbx_strand_id
1 'polypeptide(L)'
;MAQACQRHDKPNRLREELSCMLVGDGAVGKTSMIISYIFNGYNSEYRQTAFDVFSGLVHVNGIPTRIKLIDTAGQEEFGHLRSLCYAHVDVFILCFSLVNPVSFDNITSKWIPQIRAGNPASPILLVGTQSDLRHNVDVLIHLDQRDTKPVHLSRARRLANRIRAHDYVECSALTQHNLKDVFDCAISAAIKHKHNGTKCKKLSLLKRLKTFYDCGWRKIFRYI
;
A
#
# COMPACT_ATOMS: atom_id res chain seq x y z
N MET A 1 -24.46 46.28 -21.79
CA MET A 1 -24.87 44.89 -21.49
C MET A 1 -24.21 44.01 -22.55
N ALA A 2 -23.36 43.03 -22.31
CA ALA A 2 -22.99 42.29 -21.11
C ALA A 2 -21.47 42.04 -21.11
N GLN A 3 -20.83 42.11 -19.94
CA GLN A 3 -19.43 41.71 -19.75
C GLN A 3 -19.35 40.18 -19.81
N ALA A 4 -18.55 39.67 -20.76
CA ALA A 4 -18.16 38.27 -20.79
C ALA A 4 -17.20 38.00 -19.63
N CYS A 5 -17.70 37.26 -18.64
CA CYS A 5 -16.94 36.77 -17.49
C CYS A 5 -15.82 35.84 -18.00
N GLN A 6 -14.58 36.35 -18.01
CA GLN A 6 -13.39 35.53 -18.22
C GLN A 6 -13.30 34.53 -17.06
N ARG A 7 -13.65 33.27 -17.33
CA ARG A 7 -13.37 32.16 -16.41
C ARG A 7 -11.85 32.03 -16.33
N HIS A 8 -11.28 32.54 -15.24
CA HIS A 8 -9.93 32.20 -14.83
C HIS A 8 -9.87 30.69 -14.57
N ASP A 9 -9.37 29.92 -15.55
CA ASP A 9 -8.89 28.57 -15.31
C ASP A 9 -7.73 28.68 -14.31
N LYS A 10 -7.97 28.20 -13.09
CA LYS A 10 -6.90 28.04 -12.09
C LYS A 10 -5.85 27.11 -12.72
N PRO A 11 -4.54 27.43 -12.63
CA PRO A 11 -3.51 26.52 -13.13
C PRO A 11 -3.77 25.15 -12.49
N ASN A 12 -3.87 24.12 -13.33
CA ASN A 12 -4.19 22.76 -12.95
C ASN A 12 -3.12 22.30 -11.95
N ARG A 13 -3.36 22.50 -10.64
CA ARG A 13 -2.38 22.23 -9.59
C ARG A 13 -2.23 20.72 -9.50
N LEU A 14 -1.29 20.17 -10.26
CA LEU A 14 -0.80 18.82 -10.04
C LEU A 14 -0.43 18.71 -8.56
N ARG A 15 -1.00 17.72 -7.87
CA ARG A 15 -0.51 17.35 -6.53
C ARG A 15 0.92 16.84 -6.67
N GLU A 16 1.73 17.08 -5.63
CA GLU A 16 3.08 16.52 -5.54
C GLU A 16 3.07 15.02 -5.83
N GLU A 17 4.12 14.54 -6.49
CA GLU A 17 4.32 13.11 -6.73
C GLU A 17 4.31 12.34 -5.40
N LEU A 18 3.63 11.20 -5.36
CA LEU A 18 3.56 10.30 -4.21
C LEU A 18 4.28 9.00 -4.49
N SER A 19 5.21 8.61 -3.63
CA SER A 19 5.93 7.33 -3.71
C SER A 19 5.32 6.27 -2.79
N CYS A 20 4.81 5.19 -3.38
CA CYS A 20 4.29 4.03 -2.67
C CYS A 20 5.23 2.86 -2.89
N MET A 21 5.86 2.34 -1.83
CA MET A 21 6.77 1.21 -1.95
C MET A 21 6.14 -0.07 -1.42
N LEU A 22 6.18 -1.13 -2.21
CA LEU A 22 5.75 -2.47 -1.80
C LEU A 22 6.94 -3.22 -1.21
N VAL A 23 6.78 -3.75 0.00
CA VAL A 23 7.81 -4.49 0.75
C VAL A 23 7.18 -5.72 1.42
N GLY A 24 7.99 -6.74 1.67
CA GLY A 24 7.51 -8.05 2.15
C GLY A 24 8.31 -9.19 1.53
N ASP A 25 8.11 -10.40 2.02
CA ASP A 25 8.89 -11.58 1.60
C ASP A 25 8.80 -11.86 0.09
N GLY A 26 9.73 -12.70 -0.39
CA GLY A 26 9.66 -13.24 -1.75
C GLY A 26 8.34 -13.99 -1.97
N ALA A 27 7.84 -13.97 -3.21
CA ALA A 27 6.64 -14.69 -3.64
C ALA A 27 5.32 -14.36 -2.90
N VAL A 28 5.25 -13.31 -2.09
CA VAL A 28 3.98 -12.87 -1.46
C VAL A 28 3.07 -12.09 -2.43
N GLY A 29 3.43 -11.94 -3.71
CA GLY A 29 2.55 -11.33 -4.72
C GLY A 29 2.62 -9.79 -4.85
N LYS A 30 3.70 -9.15 -4.43
CA LYS A 30 3.92 -7.69 -4.58
C LYS A 30 3.85 -7.23 -6.04
N THR A 31 4.68 -7.83 -6.89
CA THR A 31 4.71 -7.60 -8.35
C THR A 31 3.35 -7.88 -8.99
N SER A 32 2.73 -9.01 -8.62
CA SER A 32 1.40 -9.39 -9.12
C SER A 32 0.33 -8.34 -8.78
N MET A 33 0.37 -7.75 -7.59
CA MET A 33 -0.54 -6.67 -7.21
C MET A 33 -0.37 -5.44 -8.09
N ILE A 34 0.88 -5.03 -8.34
CA ILE A 34 1.17 -3.84 -9.18
C ILE A 34 0.71 -4.08 -10.62
N ILE A 35 1.11 -5.22 -11.21
CA ILE A 35 0.74 -5.57 -12.58
C ILE A 35 -0.78 -5.65 -12.73
N SER A 36 -1.46 -6.35 -11.81
CA SER A 36 -2.92 -6.51 -11.85
C SER A 36 -3.66 -5.16 -11.71
N TYR A 37 -3.10 -4.25 -10.92
CA TYR A 37 -3.64 -2.91 -10.75
C TYR A 37 -3.44 -2.02 -11.98
N ILE A 38 -2.26 -2.07 -12.63
CA ILE A 38 -1.93 -1.22 -13.77
C ILE A 38 -2.62 -1.69 -15.05
N PHE A 39 -2.55 -2.99 -15.34
CA PHE A 39 -2.99 -3.55 -16.61
C PHE A 39 -4.44 -4.06 -16.59
N ASN A 40 -5.14 -3.88 -15.46
CA ASN A 40 -6.48 -4.41 -15.24
C ASN A 40 -6.60 -5.90 -15.61
N GLY A 41 -5.55 -6.67 -15.31
CA GLY A 41 -5.44 -8.07 -15.68
C GLY A 41 -4.24 -8.74 -15.00
N TYR A 42 -4.37 -10.03 -14.71
CA TYR A 42 -3.32 -10.83 -14.07
C TYR A 42 -2.48 -11.53 -15.14
N ASN A 43 -1.15 -11.39 -15.08
CA ASN A 43 -0.24 -12.21 -15.88
C ASN A 43 0.30 -13.37 -15.03
N SER A 44 0.09 -14.60 -15.49
CA SER A 44 0.55 -15.82 -14.80
C SER A 44 2.06 -16.06 -14.94
N GLU A 45 2.74 -15.39 -15.86
CA GLU A 45 4.19 -15.51 -16.01
C GLU A 45 4.91 -14.73 -14.90
N TYR A 46 5.31 -15.44 -13.84
CA TYR A 46 6.10 -14.88 -12.77
C TYR A 46 7.52 -14.57 -13.27
N ARG A 47 7.87 -13.29 -13.36
CA ARG A 47 9.25 -12.82 -13.53
C ARG A 47 9.78 -12.35 -12.18
N GLN A 48 10.97 -12.81 -11.80
CA GLN A 48 11.61 -12.36 -10.56
C GLN A 48 11.99 -10.88 -10.67
N THR A 49 11.41 -10.05 -9.80
CA THR A 49 11.75 -8.62 -9.72
C THR A 49 12.99 -8.42 -8.86
N ALA A 50 13.95 -7.65 -9.37
CA ALA A 50 15.02 -7.07 -8.57
C ALA A 50 14.55 -5.74 -7.96
N PHE A 51 14.16 -4.81 -8.83
CA PHE A 51 13.62 -3.49 -8.48
C PHE A 51 12.96 -2.89 -9.72
N ASP A 52 11.69 -2.49 -9.63
CA ASP A 52 10.96 -1.86 -10.73
C ASP A 52 10.21 -0.62 -10.23
N VAL A 53 10.11 0.40 -11.09
CA VAL A 53 9.39 1.63 -10.79
C VAL A 53 8.33 1.86 -11.85
N PHE A 54 7.08 1.86 -11.42
CA PHE A 54 5.94 2.16 -12.27
C PHE A 54 5.39 3.53 -11.91
N SER A 55 4.99 4.33 -12.89
CA SER A 55 4.42 5.66 -12.67
C SER A 55 3.10 5.80 -13.40
N GLY A 56 2.10 6.35 -12.71
CA GLY A 56 0.76 6.56 -13.27
C GLY A 56 0.13 7.85 -12.74
N LEU A 57 -0.86 8.36 -13.47
CA LEU A 57 -1.70 9.46 -13.01
C LEU A 57 -3.02 8.91 -12.48
N VAL A 58 -3.39 9.31 -11.27
CA VAL A 58 -4.68 8.99 -10.66
C VAL A 58 -5.38 10.27 -10.21
N HIS A 59 -6.70 10.30 -10.25
CA HIS A 59 -7.47 11.47 -9.82
C HIS A 59 -7.89 11.30 -8.35
N VAL A 60 -7.27 12.06 -7.44
CA VAL A 60 -7.64 12.06 -6.02
C VAL A 60 -8.45 13.31 -5.72
N ASN A 61 -9.73 13.14 -5.35
CA ASN A 61 -10.68 14.24 -5.13
C ASN A 61 -10.73 15.23 -6.31
N GLY A 62 -10.73 14.69 -7.54
CA GLY A 62 -10.73 15.48 -8.77
C GLY A 62 -9.40 16.13 -9.16
N ILE A 63 -8.34 15.95 -8.37
CA ILE A 63 -7.02 16.50 -8.66
C ILE A 63 -6.10 15.41 -9.23
N PRO A 64 -5.53 15.61 -10.43
CA PRO A 64 -4.54 14.68 -10.98
C PRO A 64 -3.31 14.62 -10.07
N THR A 65 -2.98 13.42 -9.63
CA THR A 65 -1.87 13.12 -8.72
C THR A 65 -0.99 12.06 -9.37
N ARG A 66 0.31 12.33 -9.47
CA ARG A 66 1.28 11.36 -9.98
C ARG A 66 1.65 10.39 -8.86
N ILE A 67 1.48 9.10 -9.12
CA ILE A 67 1.85 8.02 -8.20
C ILE A 67 3.02 7.26 -8.78
N LYS A 68 4.02 7.02 -7.94
CA LYS A 68 5.18 6.17 -8.21
C LYS A 68 5.03 4.91 -7.38
N LEU A 69 4.77 3.77 -8.02
CA LEU A 69 4.76 2.45 -7.39
C LEU A 69 6.15 1.85 -7.51
N ILE A 70 6.76 1.55 -6.37
CA ILE A 70 8.10 0.98 -6.31
C ILE A 70 7.96 -0.48 -5.91
N ASP A 71 8.22 -1.38 -6.86
CA ASP A 71 8.31 -2.81 -6.63
C ASP A 71 9.72 -3.19 -6.18
N THR A 72 9.80 -4.05 -5.18
CA THR A 72 11.10 -4.45 -4.61
C THR A 72 11.16 -5.96 -4.46
N ALA A 73 12.33 -6.52 -4.76
CA ALA A 73 12.65 -7.89 -4.39
C ALA A 73 12.40 -8.12 -2.89
N GLY A 74 11.82 -9.27 -2.55
CA GLY A 74 11.59 -9.66 -1.15
C GLY A 74 12.76 -10.43 -0.53
N GLN A 75 13.72 -10.85 -1.35
CA GLN A 75 14.88 -11.63 -0.96
C GLN A 75 15.92 -10.76 -0.23
N GLU A 76 16.79 -11.39 0.55
CA GLU A 76 17.75 -10.68 1.41
C GLU A 76 18.91 -10.10 0.62
N GLU A 77 19.30 -10.71 -0.49
CA GLU A 77 20.42 -10.29 -1.34
C GLU A 77 20.22 -8.88 -1.90
N PHE A 78 18.96 -8.44 -2.01
CA PHE A 78 18.57 -7.10 -2.46
C PHE A 78 18.30 -6.11 -1.31
N GLY A 79 18.51 -6.52 -0.06
CA GLY A 79 18.17 -5.72 1.13
C GLY A 79 18.88 -4.37 1.20
N HIS A 80 20.17 -4.34 0.85
CA HIS A 80 20.94 -3.08 0.84
C HIS A 80 20.39 -2.10 -0.21
N LEU A 81 20.23 -2.54 -1.46
CA LEU A 81 19.69 -1.71 -2.55
C LEU A 81 18.30 -1.18 -2.21
N ARG A 82 17.44 -2.04 -1.65
CA ARG A 82 16.09 -1.68 -1.21
C ARG A 82 16.09 -0.58 -0.13
N SER A 83 17.00 -0.66 0.84
CA SER A 83 17.08 0.30 1.94
C SER A 83 17.46 1.72 1.50
N LEU A 84 18.23 1.86 0.40
CA LEU A 84 18.63 3.16 -0.15
C LEU A 84 17.43 4.02 -0.59
N CYS A 85 16.31 3.38 -0.93
CA CYS A 85 15.12 4.07 -1.39
C CYS A 85 14.18 4.50 -0.23
N TYR A 86 14.33 3.96 0.98
CA TYR A 86 13.35 4.13 2.07
C TYR A 86 13.16 5.59 2.49
N ALA A 87 14.21 6.41 2.47
CA ALA A 87 14.18 7.80 2.91
C ALA A 87 13.21 8.68 2.09
N HIS A 88 12.90 8.27 0.85
CA HIS A 88 12.06 9.03 -0.09
C HIS A 88 10.69 8.38 -0.32
N VAL A 89 10.28 7.43 0.52
CA VAL A 89 8.99 6.75 0.43
C VAL A 89 7.93 7.49 1.25
N ASP A 90 6.80 7.81 0.61
CA ASP A 90 5.68 8.49 1.26
C ASP A 90 4.72 7.53 1.99
N VAL A 91 4.63 6.28 1.52
CA VAL A 91 3.87 5.21 2.18
C VAL A 91 4.45 3.83 1.83
N PHE A 92 4.49 2.94 2.82
CA PHE A 92 4.83 1.54 2.60
C PHE A 92 3.56 0.68 2.55
N ILE A 93 3.49 -0.17 1.54
CA ILE A 93 2.51 -1.25 1.46
C ILE A 93 3.26 -2.52 1.87
N LEU A 94 3.05 -2.94 3.12
CA LEU A 94 3.75 -4.05 3.74
C LEU A 94 2.93 -5.33 3.56
N CYS A 95 3.39 -6.18 2.65
CA CYS A 95 2.68 -7.36 2.19
C CYS A 95 3.15 -8.64 2.90
N PHE A 96 2.21 -9.51 3.23
CA PHE A 96 2.44 -10.92 3.57
C PHE A 96 1.38 -11.76 2.84
N SER A 97 1.65 -13.05 2.60
CA SER A 97 0.64 -13.94 2.03
C SER A 97 -0.20 -14.59 3.11
N LEU A 98 -1.52 -14.60 2.90
CA LEU A 98 -2.48 -15.25 3.79
C LEU A 98 -2.26 -16.76 3.90
N VAL A 99 -1.60 -17.37 2.91
CA VAL A 99 -1.29 -18.81 2.87
C VAL A 99 0.20 -19.08 3.07
N ASN A 100 0.97 -18.10 3.53
CA ASN A 100 2.36 -18.26 3.98
C ASN A 100 2.54 -17.64 5.38
N PRO A 101 2.28 -18.40 6.45
CA PRO A 101 2.38 -17.89 7.83
C PRO A 101 3.77 -17.37 8.22
N VAL A 102 4.84 -17.92 7.63
CA VAL A 102 6.21 -17.43 7.86
C VAL A 102 6.35 -15.98 7.40
N SER A 103 5.76 -15.63 6.25
CA SER A 103 5.78 -14.25 5.75
C SER A 103 5.04 -13.27 6.66
N PHE A 104 4.06 -13.76 7.42
CA PHE A 104 3.35 -12.97 8.43
C PHE A 104 4.19 -12.72 9.68
N ASP A 105 4.93 -13.73 10.15
CA ASP A 105 5.81 -13.57 11.31
C ASP A 105 7.00 -12.64 10.99
N ASN A 106 7.49 -12.71 9.74
CA ASN A 106 8.53 -11.83 9.21
C ASN A 106 8.15 -10.34 9.19
N ILE A 107 6.86 -9.99 9.26
CA ILE A 107 6.41 -8.60 9.39
C ILE A 107 7.07 -7.95 10.62
N THR A 108 7.04 -8.63 11.77
CA THR A 108 7.56 -8.08 13.03
C THR A 108 9.04 -8.34 13.24
N SER A 109 9.54 -9.52 12.86
CA SER A 109 10.93 -9.89 13.11
C SER A 109 11.91 -9.21 12.15
N LYS A 110 11.46 -8.86 10.93
CA LYS A 110 12.33 -8.36 9.86
C LYS A 110 11.85 -7.04 9.28
N TRP A 111 10.65 -7.00 8.71
CA TRP A 111 10.26 -5.90 7.82
C TRP A 111 10.04 -4.58 8.55
N ILE A 112 9.34 -4.58 9.69
CA ILE A 112 9.13 -3.37 10.48
C ILE A 112 10.45 -2.76 10.97
N PRO A 113 11.38 -3.53 11.59
CA PRO A 113 12.70 -3.02 11.94
C PRO A 113 13.45 -2.41 10.77
N GLN A 114 13.49 -3.08 9.61
CA GLN A 114 14.16 -2.57 8.41
C GLN A 114 13.55 -1.25 7.92
N ILE A 115 12.22 -1.19 7.80
CA ILE A 115 11.52 0.02 7.35
C ILE A 115 11.80 1.17 8.31
N ARG A 116 11.69 0.94 9.63
CA ARG A 116 11.84 2.00 10.63
C ARG A 116 13.27 2.48 10.81
N ALA A 117 14.28 1.66 10.49
CA ALA A 117 15.67 2.08 10.44
C ALA A 117 15.94 3.10 9.33
N GLY A 118 15.34 2.93 8.14
CA GLY A 118 15.51 3.84 7.00
C GLY A 118 14.44 4.92 6.87
N ASN A 119 13.27 4.73 7.47
CA ASN A 119 12.13 5.64 7.43
C ASN A 119 11.25 5.53 8.70
N PRO A 120 11.52 6.36 9.73
CA PRO A 120 10.84 6.26 11.01
C PRO A 120 9.39 6.75 11.00
N ALA A 121 8.98 7.56 10.01
CA ALA A 121 7.75 8.34 10.08
C ALA A 121 6.66 7.90 9.09
N SER A 122 7.02 7.48 7.87
CA SER A 122 6.02 7.23 6.82
C SER A 122 5.01 6.15 7.23
N PRO A 123 3.73 6.31 6.88
CA PRO A 123 2.69 5.35 7.20
C PRO A 123 2.97 3.99 6.56
N ILE A 124 2.46 2.95 7.21
CA ILE A 124 2.50 1.57 6.73
C ILE A 124 1.07 1.07 6.58
N LEU A 125 0.69 0.61 5.41
CA LEU A 125 -0.52 -0.17 5.18
C LEU A 125 -0.15 -1.65 5.26
N LEU A 126 -0.76 -2.42 6.16
CA LEU A 126 -0.56 -3.86 6.22
C LEU A 126 -1.47 -4.54 5.19
N VAL A 127 -0.93 -5.44 4.37
CA VAL A 127 -1.70 -6.12 3.33
C VAL A 127 -1.53 -7.64 3.40
N GLY A 128 -2.65 -8.35 3.52
CA GLY A 128 -2.72 -9.80 3.37
C GLY A 128 -3.05 -10.17 1.93
N THR A 129 -2.10 -10.72 1.19
CA THR A 129 -2.25 -11.07 -0.22
C THR A 129 -2.72 -12.51 -0.41
N GLN A 130 -3.05 -12.88 -1.65
CA GLN A 130 -3.44 -14.24 -2.03
C GLN A 130 -4.69 -14.74 -1.29
N SER A 131 -5.66 -13.86 -1.06
CA SER A 131 -6.92 -14.23 -0.39
C SER A 131 -7.74 -15.27 -1.14
N ASP A 132 -7.57 -15.37 -2.47
CA ASP A 132 -8.15 -16.43 -3.31
C ASP A 132 -7.68 -17.84 -2.91
N LEU A 133 -6.48 -17.97 -2.35
CA LEU A 133 -5.92 -19.26 -1.93
C LEU A 133 -6.39 -19.70 -0.54
N ARG A 134 -7.10 -18.87 0.22
CA ARG A 134 -7.49 -19.16 1.62
C ARG A 134 -8.31 -20.44 1.75
N HIS A 135 -9.13 -20.75 0.74
CA HIS A 135 -10.01 -21.92 0.71
C HIS A 135 -9.62 -22.92 -0.38
N ASN A 136 -8.44 -22.76 -0.98
CA ASN A 136 -7.95 -23.70 -1.99
C ASN A 136 -7.54 -25.03 -1.31
N VAL A 137 -8.10 -26.14 -1.80
CA VAL A 137 -7.94 -27.47 -1.19
C VAL A 137 -6.48 -27.91 -1.16
N ASP A 138 -5.76 -27.78 -2.27
CA ASP A 138 -4.36 -28.21 -2.38
C ASP A 138 -3.46 -27.40 -1.43
N VAL A 139 -3.69 -26.09 -1.35
CA VAL A 139 -2.97 -25.21 -0.42
C VAL A 139 -3.25 -25.59 1.03
N LEU A 140 -4.51 -25.91 1.38
CA LEU A 140 -4.86 -26.33 2.73
C LEU A 140 -4.21 -27.65 3.11
N ILE A 141 -4.16 -28.63 2.20
CA ILE A 141 -3.45 -29.91 2.41
C ILE A 141 -1.96 -29.66 2.66
N HIS A 142 -1.31 -28.81 1.87
CA HIS A 142 0.10 -28.51 2.04
C HIS A 142 0.42 -27.75 3.35
N LEU A 143 -0.49 -26.89 3.80
CA LEU A 143 -0.34 -26.20 5.08
C LEU A 143 -0.50 -27.15 6.26
N ASP A 144 -1.48 -28.06 6.18
CA ASP A 144 -1.75 -29.08 7.21
C ASP A 144 -0.57 -30.05 7.36
N GLN A 145 0.05 -30.48 6.25
CA GLN A 145 1.28 -31.28 6.24
C GLN A 145 2.45 -30.62 7.01
N ARG A 146 2.42 -29.29 7.16
CA ARG A 146 3.44 -28.51 7.88
C ARG A 146 2.96 -28.04 9.26
N ASP A 147 1.81 -28.54 9.74
CA ASP A 147 1.13 -28.10 10.96
C ASP A 147 0.92 -26.57 11.01
N THR A 148 0.56 -26.01 9.85
CA THR A 148 0.28 -24.58 9.71
C THR A 148 -1.11 -24.35 9.13
N LYS A 149 -1.64 -23.15 9.30
CA LYS A 149 -2.96 -22.75 8.80
C LYS A 149 -2.87 -21.38 8.15
N PRO A 150 -3.78 -21.05 7.21
CA PRO A 150 -3.87 -19.69 6.68
C PRO A 150 -3.98 -18.65 7.80
N VAL A 151 -3.39 -17.49 7.59
CA VAL A 151 -3.38 -16.41 8.57
C VAL A 151 -4.81 -15.94 8.80
N HIS A 152 -5.26 -16.03 10.05
CA HIS A 152 -6.61 -15.64 10.42
C HIS A 152 -6.77 -14.12 10.49
N LEU A 153 -7.91 -13.60 10.02
CA LEU A 153 -8.23 -12.17 9.98
C LEU A 153 -7.99 -11.47 11.33
N SER A 154 -8.42 -12.11 12.43
CA SER A 154 -8.23 -11.55 13.78
C SER A 154 -6.77 -11.48 14.22
N ARG A 155 -5.89 -12.38 13.74
CA ARG A 155 -4.45 -12.33 14.01
C ARG A 155 -3.82 -11.16 13.25
N ALA A 156 -4.18 -11.00 11.98
CA ALA A 156 -3.65 -9.92 11.15
C ALA A 156 -4.12 -8.53 11.59
N ARG A 157 -5.39 -8.36 11.96
CA ARG A 157 -5.89 -7.10 12.55
C ARG A 157 -5.21 -6.75 13.87
N ARG A 158 -5.00 -7.74 14.75
CA ARG A 158 -4.25 -7.52 16.00
C ARG A 158 -2.82 -7.07 15.72
N LEU A 159 -2.17 -7.65 14.72
CA LEU A 159 -0.84 -7.23 14.32
C LEU A 159 -0.83 -5.80 13.76
N ALA A 160 -1.77 -5.46 12.87
CA ALA A 160 -1.91 -4.12 12.31
C ALA A 160 -2.01 -3.04 13.40
N ASN A 161 -2.83 -3.30 14.42
CA ASN A 161 -2.94 -2.42 15.59
C ASN A 161 -1.63 -2.32 16.38
N ARG A 162 -0.95 -3.45 16.60
CA ARG A 162 0.32 -3.51 17.35
C ARG A 162 1.43 -2.70 16.66
N ILE A 163 1.54 -2.80 15.34
CA ILE A 163 2.55 -2.08 14.55
C ILE A 163 2.13 -0.64 14.20
N ARG A 164 0.94 -0.22 14.65
CA ARG A 164 0.33 1.08 14.32
C ARG A 164 0.25 1.31 12.80
N ALA A 165 -0.15 0.27 12.06
CA ALA A 165 -0.44 0.41 10.64
C ALA A 165 -1.58 1.41 10.44
N HIS A 166 -1.58 2.10 9.29
CA HIS A 166 -2.67 2.99 8.90
C HIS A 166 -3.99 2.25 8.81
N ASP A 167 -3.95 1.05 8.21
CA ASP A 167 -5.07 0.14 8.08
C ASP A 167 -4.57 -1.28 7.79
N TYR A 168 -5.49 -2.23 7.67
CA TYR A 168 -5.24 -3.59 7.21
C TYR A 168 -6.25 -4.01 6.13
N VAL A 169 -5.75 -4.45 4.98
CA VAL A 169 -6.58 -4.90 3.85
C VAL A 169 -6.14 -6.29 3.39
N GLU A 170 -7.09 -7.17 3.13
CA GLU A 170 -6.84 -8.44 2.43
C GLU A 170 -7.22 -8.30 0.95
N CYS A 171 -6.37 -8.76 0.04
CA CYS A 171 -6.61 -8.65 -1.40
C CYS A 171 -6.22 -9.91 -2.17
N SER A 172 -6.64 -9.98 -3.43
CA SER A 172 -6.21 -10.99 -4.40
C SER A 172 -5.84 -10.28 -5.69
N ALA A 173 -4.60 -10.45 -6.13
CA ALA A 173 -4.17 -9.94 -7.42
C ALA A 173 -4.80 -10.73 -8.58
N LEU A 174 -5.09 -12.02 -8.37
CA LEU A 174 -5.68 -12.91 -9.36
C LEU A 174 -7.13 -12.54 -9.68
N THR A 175 -7.96 -12.38 -8.63
CA THR A 175 -9.39 -12.06 -8.76
C THR A 175 -9.68 -10.55 -8.72
N GLN A 176 -8.64 -9.73 -8.51
CA GLN A 176 -8.71 -8.29 -8.26
C GLN A 176 -9.53 -7.89 -7.02
N HIS A 177 -9.94 -8.85 -6.19
CA HIS A 177 -10.66 -8.60 -4.95
C HIS A 177 -9.87 -7.64 -4.04
N ASN A 178 -10.50 -6.52 -3.64
CA ASN A 178 -9.95 -5.41 -2.84
C ASN A 178 -8.64 -4.80 -3.35
N LEU A 179 -8.19 -5.11 -4.57
CA LEU A 179 -6.90 -4.65 -5.07
C LEU A 179 -6.87 -3.12 -5.17
N LYS A 180 -7.95 -2.53 -5.68
CA LYS A 180 -8.12 -1.09 -5.75
C LYS A 180 -8.11 -0.43 -4.36
N ASP A 181 -8.77 -1.05 -3.38
CA ASP A 181 -8.89 -0.51 -2.02
C ASP A 181 -7.51 -0.43 -1.33
N VAL A 182 -6.61 -1.38 -1.60
CA VAL A 182 -5.22 -1.32 -1.13
C VAL A 182 -4.53 -0.03 -1.61
N PHE A 183 -4.56 0.24 -2.92
CA PHE A 183 -3.87 1.40 -3.48
C PHE A 183 -4.56 2.71 -3.07
N ASP A 184 -5.89 2.77 -3.06
CA ASP A 184 -6.64 3.94 -2.59
C ASP A 184 -6.31 4.26 -1.12
N CYS A 185 -6.25 3.24 -0.26
CA CYS A 185 -5.91 3.40 1.16
C CYS A 185 -4.47 3.89 1.33
N ALA A 186 -3.52 3.31 0.60
CA ALA A 186 -2.11 3.74 0.63
C ALA A 186 -1.95 5.20 0.17
N ILE A 187 -2.58 5.59 -0.94
CA ILE A 187 -2.55 6.96 -1.46
C ILE A 187 -3.15 7.94 -0.46
N SER A 188 -4.29 7.58 0.14
CA SER A 188 -4.93 8.38 1.20
C SER A 188 -4.02 8.57 2.41
N ALA A 189 -3.33 7.50 2.84
CA ALA A 189 -2.37 7.54 3.95
C ALA A 189 -1.19 8.48 3.64
N ALA A 190 -0.61 8.38 2.44
CA ALA A 190 0.50 9.22 1.98
C ALA A 190 0.13 10.72 1.98
N ILE A 191 -1.05 11.05 1.44
CA ILE A 191 -1.54 12.43 1.37
C ILE A 191 -1.75 13.01 2.78
N LYS A 192 -2.38 12.24 3.68
CA LYS A 192 -2.57 12.65 5.07
C LYS A 192 -1.24 12.89 5.77
N HIS A 193 -0.26 12.00 5.54
CA HIS A 193 1.08 12.12 6.12
C HIS A 193 1.80 13.39 5.64
N LYS A 194 1.83 13.66 4.32
CA LYS A 194 2.42 14.89 3.78
C LYS A 194 1.77 16.15 4.33
N HIS A 195 0.43 16.20 4.39
CA HIS A 195 -0.28 17.36 4.96
C HIS A 195 0.04 17.60 6.44
N ASN A 196 0.21 16.55 7.24
CA ASN A 196 0.57 16.66 8.66
C ASN A 196 2.03 17.10 8.85
N GLY A 197 2.96 16.63 8.00
CA GLY A 197 4.34 17.09 7.97
C GLY A 197 4.47 18.58 7.66
N THR A 198 3.65 19.11 6.75
CA THR A 198 3.66 20.54 6.37
C THR A 198 3.03 21.44 7.45
N LYS A 199 2.01 20.95 8.19
CA LYS A 199 1.45 21.68 9.34
C LYS A 199 2.41 21.73 10.54
N CYS A 200 3.22 20.69 10.75
CA CYS A 200 4.19 20.63 11.84
C CYS A 200 5.33 21.66 11.71
N LYS A 201 5.62 22.17 10.50
CA LYS A 201 6.54 23.30 10.31
C LYS A 201 5.93 24.68 10.63
N LYS A 202 4.61 24.77 10.88
CA LYS A 202 3.91 26.05 11.08
C LYS A 202 3.07 26.16 12.37
N LEU A 203 2.94 25.13 13.20
CA LEU A 203 2.12 25.20 14.41
C LEU A 203 2.80 24.59 15.64
N SER A 204 3.60 25.43 16.29
CA SER A 204 3.95 25.34 17.70
C SER A 204 2.88 25.95 18.64
N LEU A 205 1.62 26.17 18.22
CA LEU A 205 0.72 26.98 19.06
C LEU A 205 -0.74 26.60 19.25
N LEU A 206 -1.33 25.57 18.61
CA LEU A 206 -2.73 25.23 18.95
C LEU A 206 -3.00 23.73 18.91
N LYS A 207 -2.94 23.11 20.10
CA LYS A 207 -3.66 21.88 20.40
C LYS A 207 -5.17 22.16 20.35
N ARG A 208 -5.92 21.13 19.95
CA ARG A 208 -7.12 20.56 20.64
C ARG A 208 -8.33 20.40 19.70
N LEU A 209 -8.99 19.24 19.88
CA LEU A 209 -10.31 18.76 19.37
C LEU A 209 -10.25 17.90 18.10
N LYS A 210 -10.35 16.56 18.22
CA LYS A 210 -11.54 15.65 18.37
C LYS A 210 -11.98 15.13 16.98
N THR A 211 -11.71 13.87 16.62
CA THR A 211 -12.50 12.61 16.74
C THR A 211 -13.65 12.46 15.73
N PHE A 212 -13.80 11.24 15.19
CA PHE A 212 -14.91 10.62 14.41
C PHE A 212 -14.82 10.67 12.86
N TYR A 213 -15.31 9.72 12.04
CA TYR A 213 -16.10 8.45 12.18
C TYR A 213 -15.90 7.58 10.91
N ASP A 214 -16.40 6.34 11.01
CA ASP A 214 -16.56 5.24 10.02
C ASP A 214 -17.19 5.54 8.64
N CYS A 215 -16.96 4.56 7.74
CA CYS A 215 -17.79 4.08 6.63
C CYS A 215 -18.38 5.06 5.60
N GLY A 216 -17.89 4.96 4.35
CA GLY A 216 -18.64 5.43 3.17
C GLY A 216 -17.79 5.81 1.97
N TRP A 217 -17.12 4.85 1.31
CA TRP A 217 -16.34 5.13 0.09
C TRP A 217 -16.66 4.13 -1.02
N ARG A 218 -17.91 4.16 -1.51
CA ARG A 218 -18.26 3.69 -2.86
C ARG A 218 -18.51 4.94 -3.70
N LYS A 219 -17.77 5.10 -4.81
CA LYS A 219 -17.81 6.20 -5.83
C LYS A 219 -16.75 7.30 -5.70
N ILE A 220 -15.45 7.01 -5.78
CA ILE A 220 -14.45 8.11 -5.93
C ILE A 220 -13.49 7.99 -7.12
N PHE A 221 -13.47 6.89 -7.85
CA PHE A 221 -12.52 6.77 -8.96
C PHE A 221 -13.25 6.31 -10.22
N ARG A 222 -13.42 7.25 -11.14
CA ARG A 222 -13.84 7.00 -12.52
C ARG A 222 -12.55 7.03 -13.35
N TYR A 223 -12.16 5.90 -13.91
CA TYR A 223 -11.20 5.88 -15.02
C TYR A 223 -11.98 6.22 -16.29
N ILE A 224 -11.39 7.09 -17.12
CA ILE A 224 -11.79 7.23 -18.53
C ILE A 224 -11.15 6.07 -19.28
#